data_AF-A0A117SMU9-F1
#
_entry.id   AF-A0A117SMU9-F1
#
_cell.length_a   1.000
_cell.length_b   1.000
_cell.length_c   1.000
_cell.angle_alpha   90.00
_cell.angle_beta   90.00
_cell.angle_gamma   90.00
#
_symmetry.space_group_name_H-M   'P 1'
#
loop_
_entity.id
_entity.type
_entity.pdbx_description
1 polymer ?
#
loop_
_entity_poly.entity_id
_entity_poly.type
_entity_poly.pdbx_seq_one_letter_code
_entity_poly.pdbx_strand_id
1 'polypeptide(L)'
;MALRGDVVKNGRKMILILATQYRINPEEYEVLDRFVGEFVSVHAIELGIHFTTTLLKRKGRDYIYVNIPARLKAFFEEAWREGGQLTVLVTIDPKLLGMGKTKHVTNLKDGVKPVQG
;
A
#
# COMPACT_ATOMS: atom_id res chain seq x y z
N MET A 1 5.30 -4.48 -0.19
CA MET A 1 4.72 -5.52 -1.07
C MET A 1 5.00 -5.16 -2.52
N ALA A 2 5.41 -6.12 -3.35
CA ALA A 2 5.65 -5.90 -4.78
C ALA A 2 4.43 -6.37 -5.59
N LEU A 3 3.97 -5.55 -6.53
CA LEU A 3 2.75 -5.75 -7.32
C LEU A 3 3.01 -5.43 -8.79
N ARG A 4 2.17 -5.98 -9.67
CA ARG A 4 2.04 -5.49 -11.04
C ARG A 4 0.87 -4.53 -11.13
N GLY A 5 1.19 -3.25 -11.29
CA GLY A 5 0.20 -2.18 -11.39
C GLY A 5 -0.08 -1.79 -12.84
N ASP A 6 -1.33 -1.49 -13.16
CA ASP A 6 -1.73 -0.95 -14.47
C ASP A 6 -1.99 0.55 -14.38
N VAL A 7 -1.27 1.32 -15.17
CA VAL A 7 -1.48 2.74 -15.36
C VAL A 7 -2.66 2.92 -16.31
N VAL A 8 -3.67 3.68 -15.88
CA VAL A 8 -4.90 3.89 -16.65
C VAL A 8 -5.33 5.35 -16.60
N LYS A 9 -5.90 5.85 -17.71
CA LYS A 9 -6.56 7.15 -17.74
C LYS A 9 -7.93 7.09 -17.07
N ASN A 10 -8.18 8.01 -16.16
CA ASN A 10 -9.47 8.20 -15.49
C ASN A 10 -9.93 9.65 -15.70
N GLY A 11 -10.59 9.89 -16.85
CA GLY A 11 -10.88 11.25 -17.32
C GLY A 11 -9.60 12.03 -17.58
N ARG A 12 -9.45 13.21 -16.95
CA ARG A 12 -8.24 14.05 -17.05
C ARG A 12 -7.08 13.60 -16.15
N LYS A 13 -7.35 12.67 -15.22
CA LYS A 13 -6.39 12.15 -14.24
C LYS A 13 -5.81 10.82 -14.70
N MET A 14 -4.69 10.44 -14.12
CA MET A 14 -4.16 9.09 -14.23
C MET A 14 -4.28 8.38 -12.89
N ILE A 15 -4.54 7.08 -12.95
CA ILE A 15 -4.58 6.19 -11.81
C ILE A 15 -3.63 5.01 -12.05
N LEU A 16 -3.17 4.44 -10.96
CA LEU A 16 -2.42 3.19 -10.96
C LEU A 16 -3.29 2.15 -10.25
N ILE A 17 -3.83 1.20 -11.00
CA ILE A 17 -4.58 0.07 -10.47
C ILE A 17 -3.56 -0.91 -9.90
N LEU A 18 -3.72 -1.27 -8.63
CA LEU A 18 -2.78 -2.10 -7.87
C LEU A 18 -3.25 -3.54 -7.73
N ALA A 19 -4.55 -3.75 -7.62
CA ALA A 19 -5.15 -5.08 -7.54
C ALA A 19 -6.58 -5.04 -8.07
N THR A 20 -7.05 -6.17 -8.60
CA THR A 20 -8.43 -6.36 -9.06
C THR A 20 -8.96 -7.66 -8.46
N GLN A 21 -10.22 -7.69 -8.04
CA GLN A 21 -10.82 -8.86 -7.40
C GLN A 21 -10.82 -10.12 -8.30
N TYR A 22 -10.86 -9.94 -9.62
CA TYR A 22 -10.97 -11.03 -10.60
C TYR A 22 -9.63 -11.45 -11.24
N ARG A 23 -8.49 -10.97 -10.72
CA ARG A 23 -7.16 -11.40 -11.21
C ARG A 23 -6.67 -12.64 -10.49
N ILE A 24 -5.61 -13.21 -11.06
CA ILE A 24 -4.93 -14.46 -10.66
C ILE A 24 -4.47 -14.44 -9.19
N ASN A 25 -4.31 -13.26 -8.57
CA ASN A 25 -3.85 -13.14 -7.18
C ASN A 25 -4.88 -12.44 -6.27
N PRO A 26 -5.87 -13.17 -5.72
CA PRO A 26 -6.89 -12.60 -4.84
C PRO A 26 -6.31 -12.10 -3.51
N GLU A 27 -5.18 -12.66 -3.06
CA GLU A 27 -4.55 -12.29 -1.79
C GLU A 27 -4.07 -10.83 -1.78
N GLU A 28 -3.53 -10.34 -2.89
CA GLU A 28 -3.11 -8.94 -3.04
C GLU A 28 -4.28 -7.98 -2.86
N TYR A 29 -5.43 -8.34 -3.43
CA TYR A 29 -6.65 -7.55 -3.30
C TYR A 29 -7.14 -7.54 -1.84
N GLU A 30 -7.24 -8.71 -1.20
CA GLU A 30 -7.69 -8.81 0.19
C GLU A 30 -6.79 -8.06 1.18
N VAL A 31 -5.47 -8.13 0.98
CA VAL A 31 -4.51 -7.38 1.80
C VAL A 31 -4.72 -5.88 1.63
N LEU A 32 -4.76 -5.39 0.38
CA LEU A 32 -4.92 -3.98 0.10
C LEU A 32 -6.30 -3.44 0.54
N ASP A 33 -7.36 -4.25 0.47
CA ASP A 33 -8.72 -3.83 0.82
C ASP A 33 -8.83 -3.38 2.27
N ARG A 34 -8.06 -4.01 3.17
CA ARG A 34 -7.99 -3.66 4.61
C ARG A 34 -7.42 -2.27 4.87
N PHE A 35 -6.71 -1.69 3.92
CA PHE A 35 -6.04 -0.38 4.04
C PHE A 35 -6.64 0.69 3.11
N VAL A 36 -7.80 0.42 2.50
CA VAL A 36 -8.49 1.44 1.69
C VAL A 36 -8.84 2.64 2.57
N GLY A 37 -8.47 3.84 2.10
CA GLY A 37 -8.59 5.10 2.85
C GLY A 37 -7.29 5.55 3.52
N GLU A 38 -6.32 4.64 3.68
CA GLU A 38 -5.02 4.97 4.29
C GLU A 38 -4.03 5.54 3.28
N PHE A 39 -3.04 6.29 3.79
CA PHE A 39 -1.90 6.73 2.99
C PHE A 39 -0.90 5.59 2.83
N VAL A 40 -0.45 5.39 1.58
CA VAL A 40 0.57 4.42 1.22
C VAL A 40 1.69 5.09 0.45
N SER A 41 2.91 4.59 0.62
CA SER A 41 4.05 4.95 -0.20
C SER A 41 4.13 4.01 -1.40
N VAL A 42 4.25 4.59 -2.58
CA VAL A 42 4.24 3.92 -3.87
C VAL A 42 5.55 4.21 -4.57
N HIS A 43 6.28 3.16 -4.94
CA HIS A 43 7.49 3.25 -5.74
C HIS A 43 7.27 2.50 -7.06
N ALA A 44 7.16 3.25 -8.16
CA ALA A 44 7.12 2.69 -9.51
C ALA A 44 8.56 2.47 -9.99
N ILE A 45 8.97 1.20 -10.06
CA ILE A 45 10.39 0.81 -10.18
C ILE A 45 10.96 1.25 -11.52
N GLU A 46 10.28 0.94 -12.61
CA GLU A 46 10.75 1.24 -13.97
C GLU A 46 10.88 2.74 -14.23
N LEU A 47 10.13 3.56 -13.50
CA LEU A 47 10.18 5.02 -13.61
C LEU A 47 11.14 5.67 -12.61
N GLY A 48 11.62 4.93 -11.60
CA GLY A 48 12.38 5.50 -10.48
C GLY A 48 11.59 6.54 -9.67
N ILE A 49 10.26 6.46 -9.69
CA ILE A 49 9.38 7.48 -9.08
C ILE A 49 8.78 6.97 -7.78
N HIS A 50 8.98 7.72 -6.71
CA HIS A 50 8.38 7.48 -5.41
C HIS A 50 7.42 8.61 -5.01
N PHE A 51 6.25 8.23 -4.50
CA PHE A 51 5.26 9.19 -4.00
C PHE A 51 4.33 8.56 -2.96
N THR A 52 3.75 9.39 -2.10
CA THR A 52 2.74 8.99 -1.11
C THR A 52 1.36 9.45 -1.57
N THR A 53 0.34 8.62 -1.36
CA THR A 53 -1.02 8.86 -1.84
C THR A 53 -2.01 7.98 -1.08
N THR A 54 -3.31 8.26 -1.19
CA THR A 54 -4.35 7.47 -0.56
C THR A 54 -4.72 6.25 -1.40
N LEU A 55 -4.84 5.09 -0.74
CA LEU A 55 -5.35 3.86 -1.35
C LEU A 55 -6.87 3.94 -1.50
N LEU A 56 -7.39 3.64 -2.68
CA LEU A 56 -8.80 3.82 -3.03
C LEU A 56 -9.39 2.56 -3.65
N LYS A 57 -10.70 2.37 -3.49
CA LYS A 57 -11.45 1.27 -4.08
C LYS A 57 -12.53 1.77 -5.03
N ARG A 58 -12.63 1.14 -6.21
CA ARG A 58 -13.70 1.42 -7.17
C ARG A 58 -14.82 0.38 -7.02
N LYS A 59 -15.90 0.77 -6.32
CA LYS A 59 -17.06 -0.11 -5.99
C LYS A 59 -17.81 -0.76 -7.16
N GLY A 60 -17.64 -0.29 -8.40
CA GLY A 60 -18.36 -0.83 -9.57
C GLY A 60 -17.49 -1.64 -10.54
N ARG A 61 -16.18 -1.76 -10.27
CA ARG A 61 -15.22 -2.51 -11.10
C ARG A 61 -14.26 -3.35 -10.26
N ASP A 62 -14.51 -3.40 -8.95
CA ASP A 62 -13.77 -4.16 -7.93
C ASP A 62 -12.25 -4.14 -8.11
N TYR A 63 -11.71 -2.93 -8.19
CA TYR A 63 -10.26 -2.72 -8.19
C TYR A 63 -9.84 -1.71 -7.14
N ILE A 64 -8.64 -1.93 -6.63
CA ILE A 64 -7.93 -1.05 -5.72
C ILE A 64 -6.89 -0.28 -6.53
N TYR A 65 -6.82 1.02 -6.31
CA TYR A 65 -5.98 1.92 -7.07
C TYR A 65 -5.48 3.07 -6.22
N VAL A 66 -4.50 3.79 -6.78
CA VAL A 66 -4.08 5.08 -6.27
C VAL A 66 -4.19 6.15 -7.36
N ASN A 67 -4.40 7.40 -6.95
CA ASN A 67 -4.28 8.52 -7.88
C ASN A 67 -2.81 8.85 -8.10
N ILE A 68 -2.42 9.03 -9.37
CA ILE A 68 -1.10 9.55 -9.72
C ILE A 68 -1.13 11.08 -9.57
N PRO A 69 -0.19 11.67 -8.81
CA PRO A 69 -0.11 13.12 -8.65
C PRO A 69 0.04 13.84 -10.00
N ALA A 70 -0.66 14.97 -10.17
CA ALA A 70 -0.68 15.71 -11.44
C ALA A 70 0.71 16.11 -11.93
N ARG A 71 1.64 16.45 -11.02
CA ARG A 71 3.03 16.78 -11.34
C ARG A 71 3.83 15.61 -11.94
N LEU A 72 3.40 14.38 -11.68
CA LEU A 72 4.05 13.16 -12.18
C LEU A 72 3.36 12.63 -13.45
N LYS A 73 2.26 13.25 -13.87
CA LYS A 73 1.41 12.77 -14.96
C LYS A 73 2.19 12.46 -16.23
N ALA A 74 3.12 13.32 -16.64
CA ALA A 74 3.87 13.14 -17.89
C ALA A 74 4.62 11.80 -17.94
N PHE A 75 5.32 11.44 -16.87
CA PHE A 75 6.06 10.18 -16.78
C PHE A 75 5.14 8.95 -16.88
N PHE A 76 3.99 9.01 -16.21
CA PHE A 76 3.02 7.92 -16.26
C PHE A 76 2.25 7.88 -17.59
N GLU A 77 2.06 9.02 -18.26
CA GLU A 77 1.44 9.06 -19.60
C GLU A 77 2.31 8.36 -20.63
N GLU A 78 3.63 8.50 -20.54
CA GLU A 78 4.58 7.78 -21.37
C GLU A 78 4.52 6.28 -21.10
N ALA A 79 4.64 5.86 -19.83
CA ALA A 79 4.49 4.45 -19.44
C ALA A 79 3.16 3.83 -19.90
N TRP A 80 2.06 4.59 -19.82
CA TRP A 80 0.75 4.16 -20.30
C TRP A 80 0.72 3.91 -21.82
N ARG A 81 1.42 4.73 -22.61
CA ARG A 81 1.52 4.53 -24.07
C ARG A 81 2.32 3.28 -24.43
N GLU A 82 3.26 2.87 -23.58
CA GLU A 82 4.14 1.71 -23.79
C GLU A 82 3.56 0.37 -23.28
N GLY A 83 2.31 0.36 -22.84
CA GLY A 83 1.62 -0.86 -22.38
C GLY A 83 1.14 -0.78 -20.92
N GLY A 84 1.53 0.26 -20.19
CA GLY A 84 0.91 0.66 -18.92
C GLY A 84 1.15 -0.27 -17.73
N GLN A 85 1.88 -1.37 -17.86
CA GLN A 85 2.23 -2.23 -16.73
C GLN A 85 3.55 -1.82 -16.09
N LEU A 86 3.53 -1.64 -14.77
CA LEU A 86 4.69 -1.30 -13.96
C LEU A 86 4.84 -2.27 -12.79
N THR A 87 6.10 -2.51 -12.39
CA THR A 87 6.42 -3.10 -11.09
C THR A 87 6.32 -2.02 -10.04
N VAL A 88 5.51 -2.27 -9.01
CA VAL A 88 5.19 -1.28 -8.00
C VAL A 88 5.48 -1.86 -6.62
N LEU A 89 6.30 -1.17 -5.83
CA LEU A 89 6.39 -1.44 -4.40
C LEU A 89 5.39 -0.55 -3.67
N VAL A 90 4.47 -1.17 -2.94
CA VAL A 90 3.56 -0.50 -2.03
C VAL A 90 4.02 -0.76 -0.60
N THR A 91 4.21 0.32 0.15
CA THR A 91 4.58 0.29 1.57
C THR A 91 3.47 0.93 2.39
N ILE A 92 2.96 0.19 3.37
CA ILE A 92 1.96 0.61 4.35
C ILE A 92 2.68 0.84 5.67
N ASP A 93 2.32 1.89 6.42
CA ASP A 93 2.91 2.16 7.72
C ASP A 93 2.68 0.96 8.66
N PRO A 94 3.74 0.35 9.24
CA PRO A 94 3.61 -0.77 10.17
C PRO A 94 2.71 -0.48 11.39
N LYS A 95 2.54 0.79 11.78
CA LYS A 95 1.61 1.17 12.86
C LYS A 95 0.17 0.82 12.54
N LEU A 96 -0.22 0.90 11.26
CA LEU A 96 -1.55 0.53 10.77
C LEU A 96 -1.78 -0.99 10.84
N LEU A 97 -0.70 -1.79 10.87
CA LEU A 97 -0.75 -3.24 11.05
C LEU A 97 -0.98 -3.66 12.51
N GLY A 98 -1.16 -2.71 13.44
CA GLY A 98 -1.27 -3.01 14.87
C GLY A 98 0.04 -3.48 15.52
N MET A 99 1.15 -3.49 14.76
CA MET A 99 2.48 -3.91 15.26
C MET A 99 3.10 -2.91 16.25
N GLY A 100 2.47 -1.74 16.46
CA GLY A 100 2.86 -0.75 17.46
C GLY A 100 2.38 -1.06 18.90
N LYS A 101 1.64 -2.15 19.12
CA LYS A 101 1.26 -2.60 20.47
C LYS A 101 2.13 -3.79 20.89
N THR A 102 3.44 -3.58 21.01
CA THR A 102 4.20 -4.41 21.95
C THR A 102 3.57 -4.17 23.33
N LYS A 103 2.89 -5.20 23.84
CA LYS A 103 2.45 -5.24 25.23
C LYS A 103 3.65 -4.85 26.07
N HIS A 104 3.54 -3.73 26.81
CA HIS A 104 4.49 -3.41 27.86
C HIS A 104 4.71 -4.68 28.69
N VAL A 105 5.98 -5.04 28.83
CA VAL A 105 6.47 -6.11 29.70
C VAL A 105 5.77 -5.97 31.04
N THR A 106 4.98 -6.98 31.42
CA THR A 106 4.52 -7.13 32.79
C THR A 106 5.77 -7.14 33.65
N ASN A 107 5.96 -6.12 34.51
CA ASN A 107 7.04 -6.11 35.49
C ASN A 107 7.10 -7.49 36.15
N LEU A 108 8.20 -8.22 35.90
CA LEU A 108 8.57 -9.35 36.73
C LEU A 108 8.66 -8.80 38.15
N LYS A 109 7.76 -9.28 39.02
CA LYS A 109 7.84 -9.05 40.46
C LYS A 109 9.07 -9.79 40.97
N ASP A 110 10.24 -9.21 40.80
CA ASP A 110 11.42 -9.59 41.57
C ASP A 110 11.37 -8.85 42.90
N GLY A 111 11.32 -9.62 43.98
CA GLY A 111 11.25 -9.12 45.34
C GLY A 111 10.94 -10.23 46.33
N VAL A 112 11.75 -11.29 46.32
CA VAL A 112 11.83 -12.26 47.41
C VAL A 112 12.09 -11.51 48.72
N LYS A 113 11.24 -11.73 49.74
CA LYS A 113 11.44 -11.19 51.09
C LYS A 113 12.66 -11.85 51.74
N PRO A 114 13.55 -11.12 52.44
CA PRO A 114 14.57 -11.77 53.24
C PRO A 114 13.93 -12.44 54.46
N VAL A 115 14.26 -13.72 54.67
CA VAL A 115 13.93 -14.45 55.90
C VAL A 115 15.03 -14.11 56.90
N GLN A 116 14.67 -13.47 58.02
CA GLN A 116 15.56 -13.32 59.17
C GLN A 116 15.60 -14.65 59.93
N GLY A 117 16.81 -15.17 60.12
CA GLY A 117 17.14 -16.30 61.00
C GLY A 117 18.57 -16.14 61.47
#